data_AF-A0AA38YXD8-F1
#
_entry.id   AF-A0AA38YXD8-F1
#
_cell.length_a   1.000
_cell.length_b   1.000
_cell.length_c   1.000
_cell.angle_alpha   90.00
_cell.angle_beta   90.00
_cell.angle_gamma   90.00
#
_symmetry.space_group_name_H-M   'P 1'
#
loop_
_entity.id
_entity.type
_entity.pdbx_description
1 polymer ?
#
loop_
_entity_poly.entity_id
_entity_poly.type
_entity_poly.pdbx_seq_one_letter_code
_entity_poly.pdbx_strand_id
1 'polypeptide(L)'
;MGISFSRQKPLDLTKFLVLPPSLQLNFCINPFKYENIFCKQKRVWKISSYDRRKLIAPNHTCTHMLNFALREVLGNHVDQKGSTVLPEKLRFDFSHGKPIHPDHLRRIESIVNDQIEDELDVYGKEAALADAKRINGVRAVFGEVYPDPVRVLTIGQKVEDLLADPDNEEWLSVSAELCGGTHISNTREAKAFALLSEEGITKGIRRITAVTTDRAFKAMELAFSLELEVDAASEAEGSLLEKKVSSLRSRVDAAPIPAPKKADLRTKISLLQDQVRKEQKKIAEENIQKAVKVATEMADGAASDGKAFCISLVDVGLDTTAVREAVLKVIEQKGISVTVFSTDETTNKAVVYAGVPENGEKFKQLELSEWLTAALGLYNIRIPTNYLWLCINETELIDGTAVFRYNAMQSCLMKQRERLAMTLVDKEMEFYIHSLTRVDYLSNQRMSVVFCTLDLMPSISLSPFFKEPQFKLCCPTPSQCLPSLDPGIVVPSSRLPKGLKLR
;
A
#
# COMPACT_ATOMS: atom_id res chain seq x y z
N MET A 1 24.01 49.16 -71.09
CA MET A 1 22.75 49.14 -70.31
C MET A 1 22.69 47.83 -69.54
N GLY A 2 23.02 47.86 -68.24
CA GLY A 2 22.89 46.70 -67.36
C GLY A 2 21.88 47.03 -66.28
N ILE A 3 20.70 46.40 -66.32
CA ILE A 3 19.69 46.52 -65.27
C ILE A 3 19.98 45.42 -64.24
N SER A 4 20.38 45.86 -63.05
CA SER A 4 20.64 45.06 -61.86
C SER A 4 19.32 44.51 -61.30
N PHE A 5 19.23 43.19 -61.15
CA PHE A 5 18.24 42.56 -60.29
C PHE A 5 18.64 42.79 -58.83
N SER A 6 17.90 43.68 -58.17
CA SER A 6 17.95 43.86 -56.72
C SER A 6 17.52 42.57 -56.03
N ARG A 7 18.48 41.91 -55.37
CA ARG A 7 18.23 40.80 -54.44
C ARG A 7 17.31 41.32 -53.32
N GLN A 8 16.08 40.83 -53.25
CA GLN A 8 15.27 40.94 -52.04
C GLN A 8 16.07 40.35 -50.88
N LYS A 9 16.30 41.16 -49.84
CA LYS A 9 16.94 40.72 -48.60
C LYS A 9 16.13 39.56 -48.00
N PRO A 10 16.78 38.52 -47.44
CA PRO A 10 16.06 37.47 -46.72
C PRO A 10 15.32 38.11 -45.53
N LEU A 11 14.04 37.76 -45.36
CA LEU A 11 13.29 38.10 -44.15
C LEU A 11 14.00 37.48 -42.95
N ASP A 12 14.55 38.32 -42.08
CA ASP A 12 15.12 37.92 -40.80
C ASP A 12 13.97 37.46 -39.87
N LEU A 13 13.68 36.17 -39.90
CA LEU A 13 12.63 35.53 -39.10
C LEU A 13 13.17 35.20 -37.71
N THR A 14 13.31 36.21 -36.85
CA THR A 14 13.62 35.98 -35.43
C THR A 14 12.39 35.39 -34.73
N LYS A 15 12.51 34.18 -34.17
CA LYS A 15 11.44 33.53 -33.38
C LYS A 15 11.64 33.82 -31.90
N PHE A 16 10.57 34.24 -31.22
CA PHE A 16 10.56 34.49 -29.77
C PHE A 16 9.61 33.54 -29.07
N LEU A 17 10.04 33.00 -27.92
CA LEU A 17 9.17 32.20 -27.06
C LEU A 17 8.30 33.14 -26.21
N VAL A 18 6.98 33.09 -26.44
CA VAL A 18 5.98 33.74 -25.59
C VAL A 18 5.76 32.89 -24.34
N LEU A 19 6.01 33.46 -23.17
CA LEU A 19 5.64 32.88 -21.88
C LEU A 19 4.11 32.97 -21.67
N PRO A 20 3.52 32.24 -20.70
CA PRO A 20 2.08 32.23 -20.49
C PRO A 20 1.51 33.66 -20.42
N PRO A 21 0.53 34.00 -21.29
CA PRO A 21 -0.01 35.34 -21.30
C PRO A 21 -0.84 35.59 -20.03
N SER A 22 -0.83 36.84 -19.58
CA SER A 22 -1.71 37.32 -18.51
C SER A 22 -2.62 38.42 -19.04
N LEU A 23 -3.77 38.60 -18.39
CA LEU A 23 -4.68 39.71 -18.67
C LEU A 23 -4.51 40.77 -17.57
N GLN A 24 -4.30 42.02 -17.99
CA GLN A 24 -4.36 43.18 -17.10
C GLN A 24 -5.17 44.28 -17.80
N LEU A 25 -6.28 44.70 -17.18
CA LEU A 25 -7.10 45.85 -17.65
C LEU A 25 -7.42 45.78 -19.16
N ASN A 26 -7.92 44.62 -19.63
CA ASN A 26 -8.24 44.32 -21.04
C ASN A 26 -7.04 44.20 -22.00
N PHE A 27 -5.80 44.30 -21.51
CA PHE A 27 -4.60 44.01 -22.30
C PHE A 27 -4.14 42.56 -22.09
N CYS A 28 -3.91 41.86 -23.19
CA CYS A 28 -3.23 40.56 -23.20
C CYS A 28 -1.71 40.79 -23.17
N ILE A 29 -1.11 40.63 -22.00
CA ILE A 29 0.33 40.74 -21.80
C ILE A 29 0.96 39.41 -22.19
N ASN A 30 1.88 39.46 -23.15
CA ASN A 30 2.64 38.30 -23.59
C ASN A 30 4.10 38.50 -23.12
N PRO A 31 4.50 37.92 -21.97
CA PRO A 31 5.87 38.03 -21.53
C PRO A 31 6.81 37.26 -22.46
N PHE A 32 8.04 37.73 -22.63
CA PHE A 32 9.06 37.08 -23.47
C PHE A 32 10.33 36.84 -22.66
N LYS A 33 11.07 35.79 -22.99
CA LYS A 33 12.29 35.39 -22.28
C LYS A 33 13.53 36.26 -22.60
N TYR A 34 13.40 37.27 -23.45
CA TYR A 34 14.51 38.13 -23.87
C TYR A 34 14.10 39.61 -23.83
N GLU A 35 14.95 40.46 -23.23
CA GLU A 35 14.72 41.91 -23.12
C GLU A 35 15.13 42.65 -24.42
N ASN A 36 14.45 43.77 -24.70
CA ASN A 36 14.81 44.79 -25.70
C ASN A 36 14.74 44.43 -27.20
N ILE A 37 13.65 43.81 -27.69
CA ILE A 37 13.59 43.38 -29.12
C ILE A 37 12.43 43.99 -29.94
N PHE A 38 11.42 44.58 -29.29
CA PHE A 38 10.28 45.18 -30.01
C PHE A 38 10.32 46.71 -30.06
N CYS A 39 10.48 47.23 -31.28
CA CYS A 39 10.17 48.63 -31.62
C CYS A 39 8.68 48.73 -32.00
N LYS A 40 8.01 49.83 -31.61
CA LYS A 40 6.55 50.07 -31.62
C LYS A 40 5.79 49.84 -32.95
N GLN A 41 6.47 49.52 -34.06
CA GLN A 41 5.88 49.46 -35.41
C GLN A 41 6.21 48.18 -36.20
N LYS A 42 6.75 47.13 -35.58
CA LYS A 42 6.99 45.86 -36.29
C LYS A 42 5.73 45.00 -36.36
N ARG A 43 5.40 44.50 -37.56
CA ARG A 43 4.40 43.43 -37.74
C ARG A 43 4.96 42.12 -37.18
N VAL A 44 4.19 41.43 -36.34
CA VAL A 44 4.57 40.18 -35.68
C VAL A 44 3.53 39.12 -35.97
N TRP A 45 3.98 37.90 -36.25
CA TRP A 45 3.10 36.74 -36.38
C TRP A 45 3.18 35.92 -35.10
N LYS A 46 2.06 35.80 -34.37
CA LYS A 46 1.98 34.92 -33.20
C LYS A 46 1.57 33.52 -33.66
N ILE A 47 2.52 32.60 -33.65
CA ILE A 47 2.24 31.17 -33.80
C ILE A 47 1.80 30.66 -32.42
N SER A 48 0.50 30.54 -32.21
CA SER A 48 -0.03 29.88 -31.02
C SER A 48 0.18 28.37 -31.11
N SER A 49 0.52 27.71 -30.00
CA SER A 49 0.51 26.25 -29.94
C SER A 49 -0.94 25.75 -30.00
N TYR A 50 -1.40 25.45 -31.22
CA TYR A 50 -2.70 24.83 -31.46
C TYR A 50 -2.83 23.53 -30.65
N ASP A 51 -1.74 22.79 -30.48
CA ASP A 51 -1.70 21.52 -29.75
C ASP A 51 -2.09 21.68 -28.27
N ARG A 52 -1.62 22.75 -27.59
CA ARG A 52 -2.00 23.00 -26.20
C ARG A 52 -3.48 23.34 -26.07
N ARG A 53 -4.02 24.16 -26.98
CA ARG A 53 -5.45 24.53 -26.95
C ARG A 53 -6.36 23.35 -27.26
N LYS A 54 -5.95 22.48 -28.19
CA LYS A 54 -6.66 21.22 -28.50
C LYS A 54 -6.80 20.30 -27.30
N LEU A 55 -5.87 20.36 -26.34
CA LEU A 55 -5.95 19.57 -25.10
C LEU A 55 -6.76 20.26 -23.99
N ILE A 56 -6.83 21.60 -23.99
CA ILE A 56 -7.55 22.36 -22.95
C ILE A 56 -9.03 22.51 -23.27
N ALA A 57 -9.38 22.75 -24.53
CA ALA A 57 -10.77 23.02 -24.93
C ALA A 57 -11.74 21.85 -24.59
N PRO A 58 -11.37 20.57 -24.76
CA PRO A 58 -12.22 19.46 -24.33
C PRO A 58 -12.40 19.45 -22.81
N ASN A 59 -11.30 19.57 -22.05
CA ASN A 59 -11.36 19.67 -20.59
C ASN A 59 -12.25 20.84 -20.14
N HIS A 60 -12.22 21.98 -20.83
CA HIS A 60 -13.06 23.13 -20.50
C HIS A 60 -14.54 22.86 -20.74
N THR A 61 -14.87 22.26 -21.88
CA THR A 61 -16.25 21.91 -22.22
C THR A 61 -16.80 20.85 -21.26
N CYS A 62 -16.01 19.83 -20.93
CA CYS A 62 -16.38 18.84 -19.93
C CYS A 62 -16.53 19.41 -18.52
N THR A 63 -15.89 20.54 -18.18
CA THR A 63 -16.16 21.22 -16.90
C THR A 63 -17.60 21.73 -16.84
N HIS A 64 -18.14 22.28 -17.93
CA HIS A 64 -19.54 22.73 -17.99
C HIS A 64 -20.51 21.54 -17.93
N MET A 65 -20.24 20.49 -18.70
CA MET A 65 -21.02 19.24 -18.63
C MET A 65 -21.00 18.62 -17.23
N LEU A 66 -19.85 18.67 -16.54
CA LEU A 66 -19.70 18.20 -15.15
C LEU A 66 -20.49 19.07 -14.16
N ASN A 67 -20.45 20.40 -14.31
CA ASN A 67 -21.22 21.31 -13.47
C ASN A 67 -22.73 21.07 -13.60
N PHE A 68 -23.21 20.88 -14.83
CA PHE A 68 -24.57 20.44 -15.12
C PHE A 68 -24.89 19.10 -14.43
N ALA A 69 -24.09 18.07 -14.69
CA ALA A 69 -24.30 16.72 -14.13
C ALA A 69 -24.30 16.70 -12.59
N LEU A 70 -23.46 17.52 -11.95
CA LEU A 70 -23.43 17.64 -10.50
C LEU A 70 -24.75 18.19 -9.93
N ARG A 71 -25.34 19.20 -10.58
CA ARG A 71 -26.62 19.77 -10.14
C ARG A 71 -27.78 18.83 -10.42
N GLU A 72 -27.78 18.14 -11.55
CA GLU A 72 -28.79 17.13 -11.87
C GLU A 72 -28.82 16.00 -10.83
N VAL A 73 -27.65 15.54 -10.37
CA VAL A 73 -27.57 14.41 -9.44
C VAL A 73 -27.67 14.82 -7.97
N LEU A 74 -27.05 15.94 -7.58
CA LEU A 74 -26.95 16.34 -6.18
C LEU A 74 -27.98 17.40 -5.79
N GLY A 75 -28.51 18.17 -6.74
CA GLY A 75 -29.46 19.25 -6.53
C GLY A 75 -28.89 20.66 -6.65
N ASN A 76 -29.78 21.65 -6.53
CA ASN A 76 -29.51 23.06 -6.84
C ASN A 76 -28.58 23.80 -5.86
N HIS A 77 -28.23 23.22 -4.72
CA HIS A 77 -27.28 23.81 -3.76
C HIS A 77 -25.81 23.69 -4.18
N VAL A 78 -25.55 22.97 -5.27
CA VAL A 78 -24.23 22.85 -5.85
C VAL A 78 -23.90 24.10 -6.66
N ASP A 79 -22.91 24.85 -6.17
CA ASP A 79 -22.38 26.04 -6.79
C ASP A 79 -20.87 25.91 -6.97
N GLN A 80 -20.36 26.39 -8.11
CA GLN A 80 -18.93 26.46 -8.35
C GLN A 80 -18.23 27.34 -7.30
N LYS A 81 -17.10 26.84 -6.78
CA LYS A 81 -16.18 27.54 -5.87
C LYS A 81 -14.78 27.71 -6.46
N GLY A 82 -14.49 27.07 -7.58
CA GLY A 82 -13.22 27.18 -8.27
C GLY A 82 -13.15 26.23 -9.46
N SER A 83 -12.33 26.56 -10.45
CA SER A 83 -12.09 25.70 -11.60
C SER A 83 -10.66 25.87 -12.09
N THR A 84 -10.04 24.79 -12.56
CA THR A 84 -8.74 24.81 -13.22
C THR A 84 -8.75 23.86 -14.39
N VAL A 85 -8.47 24.37 -15.59
CA VAL A 85 -8.39 23.57 -16.82
C VAL A 85 -6.96 23.56 -17.34
N LEU A 86 -6.34 22.38 -17.38
CA LEU A 86 -4.98 22.16 -17.84
C LEU A 86 -4.99 21.14 -18.99
N PRO A 87 -3.93 21.06 -19.82
CA PRO A 87 -3.83 20.03 -20.86
C PRO A 87 -3.93 18.60 -20.31
N GLU A 88 -3.49 18.38 -19.06
CA GLU A 88 -3.42 17.05 -18.47
C GLU A 88 -4.68 16.64 -17.71
N LYS A 89 -5.49 17.60 -17.25
CA LYS A 89 -6.66 17.37 -16.39
C LYS A 89 -7.51 18.62 -16.19
N LEU A 90 -8.75 18.43 -15.78
CA LEU A 90 -9.59 19.48 -15.18
C LEU A 90 -9.76 19.24 -13.68
N ARG A 91 -9.93 20.33 -12.94
CA ARG A 91 -10.35 20.34 -11.53
C ARG A 91 -11.53 21.26 -11.38
N PHE A 92 -12.55 20.79 -10.68
CA PHE A 92 -13.77 21.54 -10.42
C PHE A 92 -14.10 21.49 -8.94
N ASP A 93 -14.18 22.66 -8.32
CA ASP A 93 -14.48 22.83 -6.90
C ASP A 93 -15.92 23.33 -6.76
N PHE A 94 -16.67 22.75 -5.85
CA PHE A 94 -18.10 23.02 -5.70
C PHE A 94 -18.57 22.93 -4.24
N SER A 95 -19.68 23.59 -3.92
CA SER A 95 -20.32 23.48 -2.61
C SER A 95 -21.01 22.14 -2.43
N HIS A 96 -20.55 21.34 -1.47
CA HIS A 96 -21.24 20.14 -1.04
C HIS A 96 -20.74 19.71 0.35
N GLY A 97 -21.67 19.37 1.25
CA GLY A 97 -21.36 19.18 2.67
C GLY A 97 -20.78 17.82 3.05
N LYS A 98 -20.93 16.79 2.20
CA LYS A 98 -20.62 15.38 2.54
C LYS A 98 -19.89 14.68 1.38
N PRO A 99 -19.15 13.60 1.62
CA PRO A 99 -18.64 12.74 0.54
C PRO A 99 -19.75 12.27 -0.40
N ILE A 100 -19.46 12.22 -1.69
CA ILE A 100 -20.43 11.76 -2.70
C ILE A 100 -20.41 10.23 -2.71
N HIS A 101 -21.60 9.61 -2.71
CA HIS A 101 -21.72 8.17 -2.82
C HIS A 101 -21.19 7.66 -4.18
N PRO A 102 -20.50 6.51 -4.26
CA PRO A 102 -19.97 5.97 -5.52
C PRO A 102 -21.01 5.86 -6.64
N ASP A 103 -22.26 5.53 -6.33
CA ASP A 103 -23.34 5.46 -7.34
C ASP A 103 -23.72 6.83 -7.90
N HIS A 104 -23.70 7.88 -7.08
CA HIS A 104 -23.91 9.24 -7.57
C HIS A 104 -22.72 9.69 -8.43
N LEU A 105 -21.48 9.33 -8.06
CA LEU A 105 -20.31 9.59 -8.91
C LEU A 105 -20.42 8.87 -10.26
N ARG A 106 -20.91 7.63 -10.27
CA ARG A 106 -21.17 6.88 -11.49
C ARG A 106 -22.23 7.57 -12.34
N ARG A 107 -23.32 8.06 -11.74
CA ARG A 107 -24.35 8.79 -12.46
C ARG A 107 -23.84 10.11 -13.04
N ILE A 108 -23.04 10.87 -12.28
CA ILE A 108 -22.40 12.10 -12.74
C ILE A 108 -21.48 11.81 -13.94
N GLU A 109 -20.61 10.80 -13.83
CA GLU A 109 -19.72 10.39 -14.92
C GLU A 109 -20.49 9.89 -16.15
N SER A 110 -21.59 9.16 -15.96
CA SER A 110 -22.49 8.73 -17.03
C SER A 110 -23.09 9.92 -17.76
N ILE A 111 -23.72 10.88 -17.07
CA ILE A 111 -24.36 12.05 -17.71
C ILE A 111 -23.37 12.84 -18.58
N VAL A 112 -22.10 12.93 -18.18
CA VAL A 112 -21.07 13.59 -19.00
C VAL A 112 -20.71 12.76 -20.23
N ASN A 113 -20.58 11.44 -20.10
CA ASN A 113 -20.30 10.57 -21.23
C ASN A 113 -21.50 10.42 -22.18
N ASP A 114 -22.74 10.40 -21.66
CA ASP A 114 -23.98 10.40 -22.44
C ASP A 114 -24.00 11.66 -23.33
N GLN A 115 -23.70 12.85 -22.79
CA GLN A 115 -23.58 14.08 -23.59
C GLN A 115 -22.47 14.03 -24.66
N ILE A 116 -21.40 13.25 -24.43
CA ILE A 116 -20.33 13.05 -25.42
C ILE A 116 -20.82 12.11 -26.54
N GLU A 117 -21.54 11.05 -26.18
CA GLU A 117 -22.14 10.08 -27.09
C GLU A 117 -23.25 10.69 -27.94
N ASP A 118 -24.03 11.63 -27.38
CA ASP A 118 -25.07 12.37 -28.08
C ASP A 118 -24.54 13.36 -29.12
N GLU A 119 -23.21 13.55 -29.20
CA GLU A 119 -22.53 14.45 -30.14
C GLU A 119 -23.15 15.85 -30.21
N LEU A 120 -23.40 16.46 -29.05
CA LEU A 120 -24.05 17.75 -28.92
C LEU A 120 -23.16 18.89 -29.45
N ASP A 121 -23.74 19.81 -30.21
CA ASP A 121 -23.05 21.04 -30.63
C ASP A 121 -22.88 22.01 -29.47
N VAL A 122 -21.76 22.75 -29.49
CA VAL A 122 -21.43 23.77 -28.49
C VAL A 122 -21.57 25.15 -29.11
N TYR A 123 -22.51 25.92 -28.59
CA TYR A 123 -22.83 27.26 -29.10
C TYR A 123 -22.31 28.33 -28.15
N GLY A 124 -21.92 29.48 -28.71
CA GLY A 124 -21.55 30.63 -27.91
C GLY A 124 -21.81 31.95 -28.62
N LYS A 125 -22.36 32.92 -27.90
CA LYS A 125 -22.76 34.22 -28.45
C LYS A 125 -22.67 35.32 -27.41
N GLU A 126 -22.30 36.52 -27.87
CA GLU A 126 -22.37 37.73 -27.07
C GLU A 126 -23.81 38.24 -26.97
N ALA A 127 -24.23 38.58 -25.76
CA ALA A 127 -25.56 39.12 -25.45
C ALA A 127 -25.43 40.22 -24.41
N ALA A 128 -26.45 41.08 -24.31
CA ALA A 128 -26.54 42.03 -23.21
C ALA A 128 -26.58 41.27 -21.88
N LEU A 129 -25.82 41.74 -20.88
CA LEU A 129 -25.71 41.06 -19.59
C LEU A 129 -27.08 40.89 -18.91
N ALA A 130 -27.98 41.86 -19.09
CA ALA A 130 -29.33 41.81 -18.56
C ALA A 130 -30.15 40.66 -19.17
N ASP A 131 -30.10 40.50 -20.50
CA ASP A 131 -30.83 39.45 -21.20
C ASP A 131 -30.24 38.06 -20.90
N ALA A 132 -28.91 37.96 -20.90
CA ALA A 132 -28.21 36.72 -20.59
C ALA A 132 -28.56 36.19 -19.19
N LYS A 133 -28.73 37.07 -18.19
CA LYS A 133 -29.09 36.70 -16.82
C LYS A 133 -30.56 36.28 -16.66
N ARG A 134 -31.43 36.59 -17.61
CA ARG A 134 -32.84 36.18 -17.58
C ARG A 134 -33.05 34.72 -17.99
N ILE A 135 -32.12 34.15 -18.75
CA ILE A 135 -32.22 32.78 -19.23
C ILE A 135 -32.33 31.82 -18.03
N ASN A 136 -33.42 31.07 -17.96
CA ASN A 136 -33.63 30.06 -16.93
C ASN A 136 -32.49 29.04 -16.93
N GLY A 137 -31.97 28.75 -15.74
CA GLY A 137 -30.87 27.79 -15.57
C GLY A 137 -29.48 28.29 -15.98
N VAL A 138 -29.35 29.51 -16.52
CA VAL A 138 -28.04 30.08 -16.86
C VAL A 138 -27.17 30.20 -15.61
N ARG A 139 -25.97 29.65 -15.68
CA ARG A 139 -25.04 29.64 -14.55
C ARG A 139 -24.07 30.79 -14.67
N ALA A 140 -23.95 31.52 -13.57
CA ALA A 140 -22.94 32.54 -13.37
C ALA A 140 -22.25 32.27 -12.03
N VAL A 141 -20.95 32.55 -11.95
CA VAL A 141 -20.17 32.33 -10.74
C VAL A 141 -20.48 33.46 -9.75
N PHE A 142 -20.94 33.09 -8.56
CA PHE A 142 -21.28 34.05 -7.51
C PHE A 142 -20.05 34.90 -7.13
N GLY A 143 -20.20 36.23 -7.14
CA GLY A 143 -19.16 37.19 -6.79
C GLY A 143 -18.24 37.60 -7.93
N GLU A 144 -18.39 37.03 -9.14
CA GLU A 144 -17.69 37.50 -10.32
C GLU A 144 -18.42 38.65 -11.01
N VAL A 145 -17.65 39.59 -11.56
CA VAL A 145 -18.16 40.69 -12.38
C VAL A 145 -18.00 40.31 -13.85
N TYR A 146 -19.12 40.19 -14.53
CA TYR A 146 -19.16 39.92 -15.97
C TYR A 146 -19.22 41.23 -16.77
N PRO A 147 -18.51 41.33 -17.90
CA PRO A 147 -18.61 42.48 -18.79
C PRO A 147 -19.98 42.53 -19.48
N ASP A 148 -20.34 43.69 -20.03
CA ASP A 148 -21.48 43.88 -20.92
C ASP A 148 -20.96 44.44 -22.27
N PRO A 149 -21.09 43.70 -23.40
CA PRO A 149 -21.78 42.41 -23.53
C PRO A 149 -21.04 41.24 -22.86
N VAL A 150 -21.81 40.22 -22.49
CA VAL A 150 -21.30 38.96 -21.93
C VAL A 150 -21.44 37.84 -22.95
N ARG A 151 -20.52 36.88 -22.92
CA ARG A 151 -20.62 35.67 -23.74
C ARG A 151 -21.37 34.57 -22.99
N VAL A 152 -22.50 34.15 -23.56
CA VAL A 152 -23.26 32.97 -23.15
C VAL A 152 -22.73 31.77 -23.92
N LEU A 153 -22.53 30.64 -23.23
CA LEU A 153 -22.14 29.35 -23.79
C LEU A 153 -23.23 28.33 -23.47
N THR A 154 -23.63 27.54 -24.45
CA THR A 154 -24.62 26.47 -24.30
C THR A 154 -24.14 25.18 -24.96
N ILE A 155 -24.56 24.04 -24.42
CA ILE A 155 -24.29 22.71 -25.00
C ILE A 155 -25.63 22.10 -25.42
N GLY A 156 -25.75 21.68 -26.68
CA GLY A 156 -26.93 21.04 -27.26
C GLY A 156 -27.99 22.00 -27.81
N GLN A 157 -28.10 23.22 -27.28
CA GLN A 157 -29.10 24.22 -27.70
C GLN A 157 -28.47 25.51 -28.17
N LYS A 158 -29.08 26.20 -29.14
CA LYS A 158 -28.57 27.48 -29.65
C LYS A 158 -28.86 28.61 -28.67
N VAL A 159 -27.89 29.50 -28.51
CA VAL A 159 -28.03 30.67 -27.61
C VAL A 159 -29.18 31.58 -28.07
N GLU A 160 -29.43 31.69 -29.37
CA GLU A 160 -30.55 32.42 -29.94
C GLU A 160 -31.90 31.99 -29.38
N ASP A 161 -32.12 30.68 -29.26
CA ASP A 161 -33.40 30.12 -28.85
C ASP A 161 -33.65 30.41 -27.36
N LEU A 162 -32.59 30.30 -26.54
CA LEU A 162 -32.63 30.67 -25.12
C LEU A 162 -32.87 32.17 -24.92
N LEU A 163 -32.33 33.03 -25.78
CA LEU A 163 -32.55 34.49 -25.70
C LEU A 163 -33.93 34.91 -26.20
N ALA A 164 -34.52 34.15 -27.14
CA ALA A 164 -35.84 34.43 -27.67
C ALA A 164 -36.95 34.14 -26.66
N ASP A 165 -36.78 33.10 -25.85
CA ASP A 165 -37.72 32.71 -24.78
C ASP A 165 -36.98 32.36 -23.48
N PRO A 166 -36.42 33.34 -22.76
CA PRO A 166 -35.54 33.10 -21.62
C PRO A 166 -36.25 32.46 -20.42
N ASP A 167 -37.58 32.56 -20.34
CA ASP A 167 -38.37 32.11 -19.21
C ASP A 167 -38.89 30.65 -19.38
N ASN A 168 -38.51 29.95 -20.46
CA ASN A 168 -38.85 28.53 -20.68
C ASN A 168 -38.21 27.63 -19.61
N GLU A 169 -38.99 26.73 -19.01
CA GLU A 169 -38.53 25.79 -17.99
C GLU A 169 -37.61 24.69 -18.54
N GLU A 170 -37.71 24.35 -19.83
CA GLU A 170 -36.85 23.34 -20.47
C GLU A 170 -35.36 23.72 -20.44
N TRP A 171 -35.06 25.02 -20.34
CA TRP A 171 -33.68 25.52 -20.22
C TRP A 171 -32.98 25.10 -18.93
N LEU A 172 -33.73 24.69 -17.89
CA LEU A 172 -33.15 24.13 -16.67
C LEU A 172 -32.36 22.84 -16.95
N SER A 173 -32.78 22.07 -17.96
CA SER A 173 -32.11 20.84 -18.42
C SER A 173 -31.00 21.09 -19.43
N VAL A 174 -30.62 22.36 -19.67
CA VAL A 174 -29.54 22.74 -20.59
C VAL A 174 -28.29 23.16 -19.82
N SER A 175 -27.12 22.76 -20.31
CA SER A 175 -25.85 23.28 -19.84
C SER A 175 -25.59 24.68 -20.40
N ALA A 176 -26.20 25.72 -19.80
CA ALA A 176 -26.01 27.13 -20.15
C ALA A 176 -25.18 27.88 -19.10
N GLU A 177 -24.10 28.56 -19.49
CA GLU A 177 -23.22 29.30 -18.58
C GLU A 177 -22.64 30.58 -19.21
N LEU A 178 -22.28 31.57 -18.39
CA LEU A 178 -21.51 32.73 -18.83
C LEU A 178 -20.01 32.39 -18.86
N CYS A 179 -19.43 32.26 -20.05
CA CYS A 179 -18.04 31.81 -20.20
C CYS A 179 -17.30 32.49 -21.37
N GLY A 180 -16.15 33.10 -21.06
CA GLY A 180 -15.22 33.67 -22.04
C GLY A 180 -14.17 32.69 -22.59
N GLY A 181 -14.30 31.40 -22.24
CA GLY A 181 -13.33 30.34 -22.52
C GLY A 181 -13.21 29.90 -23.97
N THR A 182 -12.14 29.13 -24.25
CA THR A 182 -12.07 28.32 -25.47
C THR A 182 -12.72 26.95 -25.25
N HIS A 183 -13.59 26.55 -26.17
CA HIS A 183 -14.37 25.31 -26.13
C HIS A 183 -14.21 24.51 -27.43
N ILE A 184 -14.56 23.23 -27.39
CA ILE A 184 -14.73 22.41 -28.59
C ILE A 184 -16.00 22.84 -29.32
N SER A 185 -16.14 22.49 -30.59
CA SER A 185 -17.34 22.80 -31.37
C SER A 185 -18.45 21.77 -31.17
N ASN A 186 -18.07 20.53 -30.84
CA ASN A 186 -19.00 19.43 -30.60
C ASN A 186 -18.47 18.51 -29.49
N THR A 187 -19.35 17.99 -28.63
CA THR A 187 -18.95 17.18 -27.45
C THR A 187 -18.20 15.91 -27.81
N ARG A 188 -18.41 15.34 -29.00
CA ARG A 188 -17.66 14.17 -29.49
C ARG A 188 -16.14 14.40 -29.55
N GLU A 189 -15.70 15.65 -29.67
CA GLU A 189 -14.27 15.99 -29.67
C GLU A 189 -13.60 15.69 -28.31
N ALA A 190 -14.38 15.59 -27.23
CA ALA A 190 -13.89 15.12 -25.93
C ALA A 190 -13.55 13.63 -25.92
N LYS A 191 -14.15 12.85 -26.83
CA LYS A 191 -14.03 11.39 -27.04
C LYS A 191 -14.44 10.51 -25.84
N ALA A 192 -14.01 10.88 -24.63
CA ALA A 192 -14.29 10.18 -23.38
C ALA A 192 -14.04 11.11 -22.20
N PHE A 193 -14.70 10.84 -21.08
CA PHE A 193 -14.51 11.50 -19.81
C PHE A 193 -14.31 10.47 -18.68
N ALA A 194 -13.31 10.69 -17.83
CA ALA A 194 -13.03 9.86 -16.66
C ALA A 194 -12.88 10.71 -15.39
N LEU A 195 -13.75 10.48 -14.40
CA LEU A 195 -13.75 11.11 -13.09
C LEU A 195 -12.75 10.39 -12.18
N LEU A 196 -11.55 10.93 -12.00
CA LEU A 196 -10.46 10.23 -11.31
C LEU A 196 -10.56 10.28 -9.79
N SER A 197 -11.03 11.39 -9.23
CA SER A 197 -11.15 11.54 -7.77
C SER A 197 -12.20 12.56 -7.37
N GLU A 198 -12.70 12.36 -6.16
CA GLU A 198 -13.60 13.25 -5.44
C GLU A 198 -13.03 13.40 -4.02
N GLU A 199 -12.71 14.62 -3.59
CA GLU A 199 -12.12 14.89 -2.29
C GLU A 199 -12.65 16.18 -1.63
N GLY A 200 -12.68 16.22 -0.30
CA GLY A 200 -12.98 17.43 0.46
C GLY A 200 -11.74 18.33 0.57
N ILE A 201 -11.88 19.62 0.26
CA ILE A 201 -10.78 20.61 0.40
C ILE A 201 -10.87 21.32 1.75
N THR A 202 -12.06 21.85 2.03
CA THR A 202 -12.37 22.57 3.27
C THR A 202 -13.84 22.31 3.62
N LYS A 203 -14.29 22.81 4.77
CA LYS A 203 -15.67 22.59 5.23
C LYS A 203 -16.67 23.08 4.19
N GLY A 204 -17.47 22.16 3.65
CA GLY A 204 -18.53 22.45 2.67
C GLY A 204 -18.06 22.61 1.22
N ILE A 205 -16.77 22.42 0.92
CA ILE A 205 -16.24 22.51 -0.46
C ILE A 205 -15.56 21.20 -0.83
N ARG A 206 -15.95 20.66 -1.99
CA ARG A 206 -15.42 19.42 -2.56
C ARG A 206 -14.81 19.69 -3.93
N ARG A 207 -13.92 18.80 -4.36
CA ARG A 207 -13.24 18.87 -5.65
C ARG A 207 -13.38 17.56 -6.38
N ILE A 208 -13.71 17.68 -7.66
CA ILE A 208 -13.55 16.61 -8.63
C ILE A 208 -12.31 16.88 -9.46
N THR A 209 -11.49 15.85 -9.66
CA THR A 209 -10.46 15.82 -10.69
C THR A 209 -10.87 14.85 -11.77
N ALA A 210 -10.85 15.28 -13.03
CA ALA A 210 -11.20 14.45 -14.17
C ALA A 210 -10.24 14.67 -15.34
N VAL A 211 -10.31 13.76 -16.31
CA VAL A 211 -9.54 13.82 -17.55
C VAL A 211 -10.45 13.51 -18.73
N THR A 212 -10.08 14.02 -19.91
CA THR A 212 -10.78 13.79 -21.17
C THR A 212 -9.89 13.08 -22.19
N THR A 213 -10.44 12.79 -23.37
CA THR A 213 -9.73 12.31 -24.56
C THR A 213 -8.85 11.09 -24.28
N ASP A 214 -7.62 11.05 -24.80
CA ASP A 214 -6.73 9.90 -24.72
C ASP A 214 -6.34 9.56 -23.26
N ARG A 215 -6.39 10.55 -22.35
CA ARG A 215 -6.13 10.30 -20.92
C ARG A 215 -7.30 9.60 -20.23
N ALA A 216 -8.53 9.90 -20.63
CA ALA A 216 -9.72 9.18 -20.16
C ALA A 216 -9.69 7.72 -20.62
N PHE A 217 -9.39 7.46 -21.90
CA PHE A 217 -9.23 6.10 -22.39
C PHE A 217 -8.19 5.30 -21.61
N LYS A 218 -6.99 5.87 -21.38
CA LYS A 218 -5.96 5.21 -20.57
C LYS A 218 -6.41 4.91 -19.14
N ALA A 219 -7.18 5.80 -18.53
CA ALA A 219 -7.74 5.57 -17.20
C ALA A 219 -8.75 4.42 -17.19
N MET A 220 -9.61 4.34 -18.21
CA MET A 220 -10.60 3.26 -18.37
C MET A 220 -9.95 1.91 -18.70
N GLU A 221 -8.96 1.88 -19.60
CA GLU A 221 -8.18 0.67 -19.93
C GLU A 221 -7.45 0.13 -18.70
N LEU A 222 -6.82 1.00 -17.92
CA LEU A 222 -6.16 0.61 -16.68
C LEU A 222 -7.17 0.06 -15.66
N ALA A 223 -8.35 0.66 -15.54
CA ALA A 223 -9.41 0.17 -14.67
C ALA A 223 -9.85 -1.25 -15.08
N PHE A 224 -10.04 -1.47 -16.38
CA PHE A 224 -10.41 -2.78 -16.93
C PHE A 224 -9.33 -3.83 -16.69
N SER A 225 -8.05 -3.51 -16.90
CA SER A 225 -6.94 -4.43 -16.61
C SER A 225 -6.88 -4.81 -15.12
N LEU A 226 -7.05 -3.83 -14.23
CA LEU A 226 -7.07 -4.10 -12.79
C LEU A 226 -8.29 -4.92 -12.37
N GLU A 227 -9.44 -4.72 -13.02
CA GLU A 227 -10.64 -5.53 -12.81
C GLU A 227 -10.38 -7.01 -13.15
N LEU A 228 -9.78 -7.28 -14.31
CA LEU A 228 -9.40 -8.65 -14.69
C LEU A 228 -8.41 -9.30 -13.71
N GLU A 229 -7.44 -8.53 -13.20
CA GLU A 229 -6.48 -9.04 -12.24
C GLU A 229 -7.10 -9.33 -10.86
N VAL A 230 -8.06 -8.51 -10.42
CA VAL A 230 -8.82 -8.74 -9.20
C VAL A 230 -9.71 -9.96 -9.34
N ASP A 231 -10.37 -10.12 -10.48
CA ASP A 231 -11.22 -11.28 -10.75
C ASP A 231 -10.37 -12.57 -10.82
N ALA A 232 -9.21 -12.56 -11.49
CA ALA A 232 -8.28 -13.68 -11.52
C ALA A 232 -7.60 -13.97 -10.16
N ALA A 233 -7.55 -12.98 -9.26
CA ALA A 233 -7.05 -13.22 -7.91
C ALA A 233 -8.03 -14.06 -7.08
N SER A 234 -9.33 -14.04 -7.39
CA SER A 234 -10.33 -14.85 -6.68
C SER A 234 -10.15 -16.36 -6.85
N GLU A 235 -9.40 -16.78 -7.86
CA GLU A 235 -9.06 -18.19 -8.13
C GLU A 235 -7.80 -18.67 -7.38
N ALA A 236 -7.08 -17.77 -6.69
CA ALA A 236 -5.91 -18.13 -5.90
C ALA A 236 -6.31 -18.56 -4.48
N GLU A 237 -5.49 -19.39 -3.85
CA GLU A 237 -5.73 -19.90 -2.50
C GLU A 237 -4.54 -19.63 -1.56
N GLY A 238 -4.82 -19.61 -0.25
CA GLY A 238 -3.81 -19.55 0.81
C GLY A 238 -2.83 -18.37 0.69
N SER A 239 -1.54 -18.66 0.88
CA SER A 239 -0.50 -17.61 0.91
C SER A 239 -0.32 -16.85 -0.41
N LEU A 240 -0.71 -17.46 -1.54
CA LEU A 240 -0.67 -16.79 -2.85
C LEU A 240 -1.78 -15.74 -2.97
N LEU A 241 -2.99 -16.07 -2.51
CA LEU A 241 -4.12 -15.13 -2.46
C LEU A 241 -3.78 -13.92 -1.58
N GLU A 242 -3.23 -14.16 -0.38
CA GLU A 242 -2.83 -13.09 0.55
C GLU A 242 -1.85 -12.10 -0.08
N LYS A 243 -0.80 -12.60 -0.74
CA LYS A 243 0.19 -11.77 -1.45
C LYS A 243 -0.42 -11.00 -2.60
N LYS A 244 -1.26 -11.65 -3.42
CA LYS A 244 -1.96 -11.00 -4.55
C LYS A 244 -2.87 -9.89 -4.07
N VAL A 245 -3.70 -10.14 -3.06
CA VAL A 245 -4.66 -9.20 -2.49
C VAL A 245 -3.97 -7.97 -1.90
N SER A 246 -2.88 -8.16 -1.15
CA SER A 246 -2.07 -7.07 -0.60
C SER A 246 -1.46 -6.21 -1.72
N SER A 247 -0.89 -6.84 -2.74
CA SER A 247 -0.33 -6.15 -3.91
C SER A 247 -1.40 -5.37 -4.69
N LEU A 248 -2.52 -6.01 -5.01
CA LEU A 248 -3.61 -5.41 -5.79
C LEU A 248 -4.23 -4.21 -5.07
N ARG A 249 -4.42 -4.29 -3.75
CA ARG A 249 -4.92 -3.17 -2.96
C ARG A 249 -4.06 -1.92 -3.15
N SER A 250 -2.74 -2.07 -3.02
CA SER A 250 -1.80 -0.96 -3.18
C SER A 250 -1.84 -0.34 -4.59
N ARG A 251 -1.96 -1.18 -5.61
CA ARG A 251 -2.01 -0.77 -7.02
C ARG A 251 -3.31 -0.05 -7.35
N VAL A 252 -4.46 -0.60 -6.93
CA VAL A 252 -5.79 0.02 -7.13
C VAL A 252 -5.88 1.37 -6.42
N ASP A 253 -5.34 1.48 -5.20
CA ASP A 253 -5.35 2.73 -4.44
C ASP A 253 -4.57 3.84 -5.17
N ALA A 254 -3.38 3.51 -5.70
CA ALA A 254 -2.51 4.46 -6.40
C ALA A 254 -2.93 4.75 -7.85
N ALA A 255 -3.73 3.89 -8.48
CA ALA A 255 -4.04 3.99 -9.90
C ALA A 255 -4.91 5.21 -10.24
N PRO A 256 -4.60 5.98 -11.30
CA PRO A 256 -5.44 7.08 -11.79
C PRO A 256 -6.59 6.55 -12.67
N ILE A 257 -7.51 5.80 -12.04
CA ILE A 257 -8.69 5.19 -12.68
C ILE A 257 -9.97 5.90 -12.23
N PRO A 258 -11.11 5.74 -12.94
CA PRO A 258 -12.39 6.29 -12.51
C PRO A 258 -12.73 5.95 -11.06
N ALA A 259 -13.12 6.95 -10.28
CA ALA A 259 -13.41 6.82 -8.84
C ALA A 259 -14.54 5.83 -8.54
N PRO A 260 -15.65 5.77 -9.32
CA PRO A 260 -16.67 4.73 -9.12
C PRO A 260 -16.10 3.33 -9.29
N LYS A 261 -15.33 3.09 -10.37
CA LYS A 261 -14.66 1.81 -10.61
C LYS A 261 -13.64 1.47 -9.53
N LYS A 262 -12.88 2.45 -9.03
CA LYS A 262 -11.97 2.26 -7.90
C LYS A 262 -12.71 1.79 -6.65
N ALA A 263 -13.90 2.33 -6.37
CA ALA A 263 -14.73 1.89 -5.25
C ALA A 263 -15.20 0.43 -5.44
N ASP A 264 -15.64 0.05 -6.64
CA ASP A 264 -16.04 -1.33 -6.96
C ASP A 264 -14.89 -2.33 -6.71
N LEU A 265 -13.70 -2.00 -7.22
CA LEU A 265 -12.51 -2.83 -7.05
C LEU A 265 -12.08 -2.94 -5.58
N ARG A 266 -12.17 -1.85 -4.81
CA ARG A 266 -11.90 -1.89 -3.37
C ARG A 266 -12.87 -2.81 -2.63
N THR A 267 -14.14 -2.79 -2.99
CA THR A 267 -15.14 -3.69 -2.42
C THR A 267 -14.82 -5.15 -2.75
N LYS A 268 -14.54 -5.48 -4.02
CA LYS A 268 -14.11 -6.82 -4.44
C LYS A 268 -12.86 -7.28 -3.67
N ILE A 269 -11.83 -6.43 -3.58
CA ILE A 269 -10.60 -6.72 -2.84
C ILE A 269 -10.89 -6.93 -1.34
N SER A 270 -11.80 -6.17 -0.73
CA SER A 270 -12.17 -6.35 0.67
C SER A 270 -12.80 -7.72 0.91
N LEU A 271 -13.65 -8.20 -0.01
CA LEU A 271 -14.25 -9.54 0.09
C LEU A 271 -13.17 -10.63 0.03
N LEU A 272 -12.18 -10.49 -0.86
CA LEU A 272 -11.04 -11.41 -0.92
C LEU A 272 -10.18 -11.35 0.35
N GLN A 273 -10.01 -10.17 0.94
CA GLN A 273 -9.32 -10.02 2.24
C GLN A 273 -10.04 -10.75 3.37
N ASP A 274 -11.37 -10.70 3.39
CA ASP A 274 -12.15 -11.40 4.40
C ASP A 274 -12.14 -12.92 4.20
N GLN A 275 -12.07 -13.39 2.95
CA GLN A 275 -11.83 -14.82 2.64
C GLN A 275 -10.47 -15.29 3.17
N VAL A 276 -9.39 -14.55 2.89
CA VAL A 276 -8.05 -14.87 3.42
C VAL A 276 -8.06 -14.96 4.94
N ARG A 277 -8.69 -13.99 5.62
CA ARG A 277 -8.79 -14.00 7.09
C ARG A 277 -9.58 -15.19 7.62
N LYS A 278 -10.66 -15.58 6.93
CA LYS A 278 -11.48 -16.73 7.31
C LYS A 278 -10.70 -18.03 7.18
N GLU A 279 -9.94 -18.19 6.09
CA GLU A 279 -9.07 -19.35 5.89
C GLU A 279 -7.94 -19.40 6.93
N GLN A 280 -7.26 -18.28 7.18
CA GLN A 280 -6.22 -18.18 8.21
C GLN A 280 -6.77 -18.54 9.60
N LYS A 281 -7.99 -18.08 9.94
CA LYS A 281 -8.63 -18.43 11.22
C LYS A 281 -8.95 -19.92 11.30
N LYS A 282 -9.46 -20.53 10.23
CA LYS A 282 -9.75 -21.97 10.19
C LYS A 282 -8.47 -22.79 10.36
N ILE A 283 -7.39 -22.42 9.66
CA ILE A 283 -6.08 -23.06 9.80
C ILE A 283 -5.57 -22.91 11.24
N ALA A 284 -5.68 -21.74 11.85
CA ALA A 284 -5.27 -21.52 13.24
C ALA A 284 -6.07 -22.39 14.23
N GLU A 285 -7.40 -22.50 14.05
CA GLU A 285 -8.25 -23.37 14.87
C GLU A 285 -7.87 -24.86 14.72
N GLU A 286 -7.62 -25.33 13.49
CA GLU A 286 -7.16 -26.68 13.19
C GLU A 286 -5.76 -26.96 13.79
N ASN A 287 -4.84 -25.98 13.70
CA ASN A 287 -3.51 -26.06 14.29
C ASN A 287 -3.58 -26.18 15.82
N ILE A 288 -4.41 -25.36 16.49
CA ILE A 288 -4.61 -25.46 17.94
C ILE A 288 -5.11 -26.84 18.31
N GLN A 289 -6.13 -27.36 17.63
CA GLN A 289 -6.68 -28.70 17.89
C GLN A 289 -5.63 -29.80 17.68
N LYS A 290 -4.87 -29.73 16.58
CA LYS A 290 -3.79 -30.68 16.27
C LYS A 290 -2.69 -30.65 17.35
N ALA A 291 -2.21 -29.46 17.71
CA ALA A 291 -1.15 -29.30 18.69
C ALA A 291 -1.57 -29.78 20.09
N VAL A 292 -2.77 -29.40 20.55
CA VAL A 292 -3.31 -29.83 21.84
C VAL A 292 -3.48 -31.34 21.87
N LYS A 293 -4.07 -31.95 20.83
CA LYS A 293 -4.28 -33.40 20.77
C LYS A 293 -2.96 -34.17 20.90
N VAL A 294 -1.97 -33.84 20.08
CA VAL A 294 -0.67 -34.53 20.07
C VAL A 294 0.05 -34.35 21.41
N ALA A 295 0.07 -33.12 21.95
CA ALA A 295 0.72 -32.85 23.22
C ALA A 295 0.05 -33.59 24.40
N THR A 296 -1.29 -33.66 24.42
CA THR A 296 -2.04 -34.39 25.46
C THR A 296 -1.82 -35.91 25.36
N GLU A 297 -1.82 -36.49 24.16
CA GLU A 297 -1.53 -37.92 23.96
C GLU A 297 -0.11 -38.27 24.41
N MET A 298 0.88 -37.42 24.10
CA MET A 298 2.25 -37.58 24.57
C MET A 298 2.38 -37.44 26.09
N ALA A 299 1.63 -36.50 26.68
CA ALA A 299 1.57 -36.32 28.13
C ALA A 299 0.94 -37.54 28.84
N ASP A 300 -0.11 -38.12 28.25
CA ASP A 300 -0.76 -39.32 28.78
C ASP A 300 0.15 -40.54 28.78
N GLY A 301 0.92 -40.73 27.70
CA GLY A 301 1.96 -41.76 27.65
C GLY A 301 3.03 -41.55 28.72
N ALA A 302 3.53 -40.32 28.87
CA ALA A 302 4.54 -39.99 29.87
C ALA A 302 4.04 -40.18 31.30
N ALA A 303 2.80 -39.77 31.60
CA ALA A 303 2.19 -39.95 32.91
C ALA A 303 1.97 -41.44 33.23
N SER A 304 1.55 -42.24 32.24
CA SER A 304 1.38 -43.70 32.39
C SER A 304 2.72 -44.41 32.67
N ASP A 305 3.81 -43.91 32.10
CA ASP A 305 5.19 -44.37 32.36
C ASP A 305 5.75 -43.86 33.71
N GLY A 306 5.00 -43.06 34.46
CA GLY A 306 5.44 -42.46 35.73
C GLY A 306 6.47 -41.32 35.59
N LYS A 307 6.60 -40.73 34.40
CA LYS A 307 7.53 -39.62 34.13
C LYS A 307 6.96 -38.30 34.67
N ALA A 308 7.85 -37.45 35.17
CA ALA A 308 7.49 -36.14 35.74
C ALA A 308 7.34 -35.02 34.68
N PHE A 309 7.76 -35.28 33.44
CA PHE A 309 7.72 -34.33 32.34
C PHE A 309 7.45 -35.02 31.01
N CYS A 310 7.03 -34.27 30.01
CA CYS A 310 6.91 -34.72 28.63
C CYS A 310 7.49 -33.72 27.63
N ILE A 311 7.99 -34.23 26.51
CA ILE A 311 8.45 -33.44 25.37
C ILE A 311 7.62 -33.89 24.17
N SER A 312 6.95 -32.95 23.51
CA SER A 312 6.11 -33.21 22.36
C SER A 312 6.62 -32.48 21.13
N LEU A 313 6.62 -33.14 19.98
CA LEU A 313 6.85 -32.54 18.69
C LEU A 313 5.51 -32.47 17.95
N VAL A 314 5.08 -31.27 17.58
CA VAL A 314 3.83 -31.02 16.86
C VAL A 314 4.16 -30.43 15.50
N ASP A 315 3.32 -30.71 14.52
CA ASP A 315 3.48 -30.23 13.15
C ASP A 315 2.43 -29.15 12.88
N VAL A 316 2.71 -27.92 13.34
CA VAL A 316 1.84 -26.74 13.14
C VAL A 316 2.63 -25.55 12.57
N GLY A 317 3.81 -25.82 11.99
CA GLY A 317 4.70 -24.80 11.44
C GLY A 317 5.13 -23.78 12.50
N LEU A 318 4.97 -22.49 12.19
CA LEU A 318 5.30 -21.37 13.07
C LEU A 318 4.09 -20.78 13.82
N ASP A 319 3.00 -21.54 13.96
CA ASP A 319 1.82 -21.10 14.72
C ASP A 319 2.10 -21.12 16.23
N THR A 320 2.59 -19.97 16.72
CA THR A 320 2.96 -19.80 18.14
C THR A 320 1.76 -19.91 19.08
N THR A 321 0.56 -19.60 18.60
CA THR A 321 -0.67 -19.67 19.40
C THR A 321 -1.05 -21.14 19.62
N ALA A 322 -1.00 -21.96 18.57
CA ALA A 322 -1.24 -23.39 18.67
C ALA A 322 -0.27 -24.10 19.64
N VAL A 323 1.03 -23.80 19.55
CA VAL A 323 2.05 -24.37 20.45
C VAL A 323 1.84 -23.92 21.90
N ARG A 324 1.50 -22.64 22.11
CA ARG A 324 1.18 -22.09 23.44
C ARG A 324 -0.04 -22.78 24.06
N GLU A 325 -1.15 -22.86 23.33
CA GLU A 325 -2.39 -23.47 23.82
C GLU A 325 -2.20 -24.96 24.16
N ALA A 326 -1.38 -25.68 23.39
CA ALA A 326 -1.02 -27.07 23.69
C ALA A 326 -0.35 -27.23 25.05
N VAL A 327 0.66 -26.39 25.35
CA VAL A 327 1.35 -26.39 26.65
C VAL A 327 0.39 -26.07 27.79
N LEU A 328 -0.41 -25.00 27.65
CA LEU A 328 -1.36 -24.58 28.68
C LEU A 328 -2.37 -25.69 28.98
N LYS A 329 -2.92 -26.35 27.95
CA LYS A 329 -3.88 -27.44 28.11
C LYS A 329 -3.28 -28.69 28.75
N VAL A 330 -2.04 -29.05 28.41
CA VAL A 330 -1.36 -30.19 29.04
C VAL A 330 -1.11 -29.91 30.53
N ILE A 331 -0.65 -28.71 30.89
CA ILE A 331 -0.44 -28.33 32.29
C ILE A 331 -1.75 -28.36 33.05
N GLU A 332 -2.81 -27.76 32.50
CA GLU A 332 -4.15 -27.72 33.10
C GLU A 332 -4.75 -29.12 33.33
N GLN A 333 -4.64 -30.01 32.34
CA GLN A 333 -5.31 -31.31 32.37
C GLN A 333 -4.52 -32.41 33.08
N LYS A 334 -3.18 -32.38 32.98
CA LYS A 334 -2.32 -33.49 33.39
C LYS A 334 -1.40 -33.13 34.56
N GLY A 335 -1.16 -31.85 34.82
CA GLY A 335 -0.34 -31.40 35.95
C GLY A 335 1.12 -31.87 35.88
N ILE A 336 1.65 -32.11 34.68
CA ILE A 336 3.07 -32.44 34.43
C ILE A 336 3.75 -31.31 33.68
N SER A 337 5.07 -31.21 33.83
CA SER A 337 5.88 -30.27 33.06
C SER A 337 5.92 -30.68 31.58
N VAL A 338 5.77 -29.73 30.66
CA VAL A 338 5.73 -30.01 29.23
C VAL A 338 6.56 -29.01 28.43
N THR A 339 7.24 -29.52 27.40
CA THR A 339 7.83 -28.71 26.34
C THR A 339 7.26 -29.17 25.00
N VAL A 340 6.72 -28.23 24.21
CA VAL A 340 6.20 -28.48 22.87
C VAL A 340 7.10 -27.78 21.85
N PHE A 341 7.55 -28.55 20.86
CA PHE A 341 8.32 -28.09 19.71
C PHE A 341 7.44 -28.15 18.46
N SER A 342 7.55 -27.15 17.58
CA SER A 342 7.04 -27.19 16.22
C SER A 342 8.11 -26.68 15.27
N THR A 343 8.19 -27.26 14.07
CA THR A 343 9.18 -26.88 13.06
C THR A 343 8.49 -26.52 11.75
N ASP A 344 9.05 -25.55 11.04
CA ASP A 344 8.68 -25.23 9.67
C ASP A 344 9.93 -25.38 8.79
N GLU A 345 9.96 -26.47 8.01
CA GLU A 345 11.06 -26.79 7.12
C GLU A 345 11.23 -25.76 6.00
N THR A 346 10.16 -25.05 5.62
CA THR A 346 10.20 -24.09 4.51
C THR A 346 10.94 -22.82 4.87
N THR A 347 10.76 -22.36 6.11
CA THR A 347 11.49 -21.21 6.66
C THR A 347 12.71 -21.62 7.46
N ASN A 348 12.91 -22.93 7.65
CA ASN A 348 13.97 -23.53 8.44
C ASN A 348 13.99 -22.96 9.86
N LYS A 349 12.81 -22.83 10.46
CA LYS A 349 12.59 -22.25 11.79
C LYS A 349 11.85 -23.22 12.69
N ALA A 350 12.01 -23.05 14.00
CA ALA A 350 11.29 -23.78 15.02
C ALA A 350 10.65 -22.84 16.04
N VAL A 351 9.51 -23.26 16.58
CA VAL A 351 8.83 -22.64 17.71
C VAL A 351 8.91 -23.59 18.89
N VAL A 352 9.30 -23.06 20.04
CA VAL A 352 9.36 -23.81 21.29
C VAL A 352 8.58 -23.07 22.36
N TYR A 353 7.75 -23.81 23.07
CA TYR A 353 7.05 -23.32 24.24
C TYR A 353 7.14 -24.37 25.34
N ALA A 354 7.43 -23.94 26.57
CA ALA A 354 7.47 -24.83 27.72
C ALA A 354 6.73 -24.21 28.90
N GLY A 355 6.23 -25.08 29.77
CA GLY A 355 5.66 -24.66 31.03
C GLY A 355 5.74 -25.74 32.11
N VAL A 356 5.74 -25.27 33.35
CA VAL A 356 5.85 -26.07 34.57
C VAL A 356 4.64 -25.78 35.46
N PRO A 357 3.93 -26.79 35.99
CA PRO A 357 2.83 -26.60 36.93
C PRO A 357 3.30 -26.00 38.26
N GLU A 358 2.54 -25.07 38.84
CA GLU A 358 2.89 -24.43 40.13
C GLU A 358 2.68 -25.34 41.37
N ASN A 359 1.89 -26.42 41.27
CA ASN A 359 1.35 -27.14 42.43
C ASN A 359 1.73 -28.63 42.52
N GLY A 360 2.98 -28.93 42.87
CA GLY A 360 3.31 -30.26 43.38
C GLY A 360 4.56 -30.26 44.25
N GLU A 361 4.53 -30.98 45.39
CA GLU A 361 5.69 -31.11 46.30
C GLU A 361 6.94 -31.68 45.59
N LYS A 362 6.79 -32.32 44.42
CA LYS A 362 7.86 -32.80 43.55
C LYS A 362 8.54 -31.74 42.67
N PHE A 363 7.93 -30.57 42.47
CA PHE A 363 8.34 -29.60 41.44
C PHE A 363 8.97 -28.31 41.98
N LYS A 364 9.17 -28.20 43.30
CA LYS A 364 9.87 -27.07 43.96
C LYS A 364 11.33 -26.85 43.52
N GLN A 365 11.87 -27.67 42.62
CA GLN A 365 13.28 -27.65 42.21
C GLN A 365 13.50 -27.39 40.71
N LEU A 366 12.44 -27.23 39.89
CA LEU A 366 12.58 -27.09 38.44
C LEU A 366 12.28 -25.65 38.00
N GLU A 367 13.32 -24.82 37.94
CA GLU A 367 13.21 -23.47 37.38
C GLU A 367 13.06 -23.56 35.85
N LEU A 368 12.01 -22.93 35.31
CA LEU A 368 11.66 -23.03 33.89
C LEU A 368 12.77 -22.50 32.97
N SER A 369 13.49 -21.47 33.41
CA SER A 369 14.66 -20.88 32.77
C SER A 369 15.82 -21.87 32.66
N GLU A 370 16.16 -22.56 33.76
CA GLU A 370 17.23 -23.56 33.83
C GLU A 370 16.88 -24.77 32.96
N TRP A 371 15.62 -25.20 32.99
CA TRP A 371 15.15 -26.30 32.16
C TRP A 371 15.24 -25.98 30.67
N LEU A 372 14.76 -24.82 30.25
CA LEU A 372 14.84 -24.42 28.83
C LEU A 372 16.30 -24.26 28.40
N THR A 373 17.14 -23.67 29.25
CA THR A 373 18.57 -23.46 28.98
C THR A 373 19.30 -24.79 28.86
N ALA A 374 19.02 -25.76 29.74
CA ALA A 374 19.60 -27.10 29.65
C ALA A 374 19.10 -27.86 28.41
N ALA A 375 17.80 -27.78 28.11
CA ALA A 375 17.19 -28.47 26.96
C ALA A 375 17.68 -27.91 25.62
N LEU A 376 17.82 -26.58 25.50
CA LEU A 376 18.28 -25.90 24.29
C LEU A 376 19.82 -25.82 24.20
N GLY A 377 20.51 -25.89 25.33
CA GLY A 377 21.97 -25.90 25.40
C GLY A 377 22.59 -27.12 24.68
N LEU A 378 21.88 -28.25 24.65
CA LEU A 378 22.27 -29.44 23.87
C LEU A 378 22.29 -29.19 22.35
N TYR A 379 21.62 -28.14 21.89
CA TYR A 379 21.55 -27.75 20.48
C TYR A 379 22.39 -26.49 20.17
N ASN A 380 23.23 -26.05 21.13
CA ASN A 380 24.04 -24.83 21.05
C ASN A 380 23.20 -23.54 20.88
N ILE A 381 21.97 -23.54 21.39
CA ILE A 381 21.02 -22.44 21.31
C ILE A 381 21.05 -21.66 22.63
N ARG A 382 21.56 -20.42 22.62
CA ARG A 382 21.62 -19.54 23.80
C ARG A 382 20.42 -18.60 23.87
N ILE A 383 19.65 -18.67 24.94
CA ILE A 383 18.61 -17.68 25.26
C ILE A 383 19.32 -16.40 25.75
N PRO A 384 19.10 -15.21 25.16
CA PRO A 384 19.79 -14.00 25.59
C PRO A 384 19.31 -13.58 26.98
N THR A 385 20.25 -13.34 27.90
CA THR A 385 20.04 -13.02 29.33
C THR A 385 19.12 -11.82 29.60
N ASN A 386 18.93 -10.92 28.64
CA ASN A 386 18.07 -9.75 28.76
C ASN A 386 16.56 -10.08 28.65
N TYR A 387 16.19 -11.29 28.22
CA TYR A 387 14.80 -11.73 28.08
C TYR A 387 14.30 -12.59 29.25
N LEU A 388 15.22 -13.03 30.12
CA LEU A 388 14.91 -13.74 31.36
C LEU A 388 14.07 -12.86 32.32
N TRP A 389 14.31 -11.54 32.32
CA TRP A 389 13.61 -10.57 33.16
C TRP A 389 12.14 -10.36 32.79
N LEU A 390 11.74 -10.59 31.53
CA LEU A 390 10.33 -10.48 31.12
C LEU A 390 9.47 -11.65 31.63
N CYS A 391 10.10 -12.76 32.02
CA CYS A 391 9.42 -13.96 32.52
C CYS A 391 9.30 -14.02 34.05
N ILE A 392 9.92 -13.07 34.78
CA ILE A 392 10.06 -13.16 36.25
C ILE A 392 9.16 -12.13 36.98
N ASN A 393 8.72 -11.05 36.32
CA ASN A 393 7.85 -10.03 36.95
C ASN A 393 6.47 -9.95 36.27
N GLU A 394 5.55 -10.85 36.64
CA GLU A 394 4.10 -10.66 36.48
C GLU A 394 3.39 -10.46 37.83
N THR A 395 4.01 -9.68 38.71
CA THR A 395 3.28 -8.88 39.70
C THR A 395 3.70 -7.43 39.54
N GLU A 396 2.74 -6.58 39.17
CA GLU A 396 2.80 -5.12 38.95
C GLU A 396 3.22 -4.64 37.55
N LEU A 397 2.22 -4.33 36.70
CA LEU A 397 2.07 -2.98 36.12
C LEU A 397 0.75 -2.84 35.32
N ILE A 398 0.13 -1.69 35.53
CA ILE A 398 -1.18 -1.21 35.04
C ILE A 398 -0.93 -0.27 33.84
N ASP A 399 -1.80 -0.34 32.84
CA ASP A 399 -1.98 0.56 31.68
C ASP A 399 -0.79 0.80 30.72
N GLY A 400 -1.04 0.55 29.41
CA GLY A 400 -0.44 1.33 28.33
C GLY A 400 0.53 0.61 27.38
N THR A 401 0.17 0.62 26.09
CA THR A 401 0.93 0.24 24.88
C THR A 401 2.41 0.63 24.84
N ALA A 402 3.29 -0.26 24.34
CA ALA A 402 4.63 0.10 23.85
C ALA A 402 4.92 -0.53 22.47
N VAL A 403 5.28 0.33 21.50
CA VAL A 403 5.73 -0.02 20.14
C VAL A 403 7.16 0.48 19.98
N PHE A 404 8.11 -0.36 19.55
CA PHE A 404 9.47 0.09 19.23
C PHE A 404 9.87 -0.21 17.77
N ARG A 405 10.38 0.85 17.10
CA ARG A 405 10.90 0.85 15.72
C ARG A 405 12.40 0.52 15.67
N TYR A 406 12.80 -0.04 14.53
CA TYR A 406 14.07 -0.64 14.07
C TYR A 406 15.41 0.12 14.29
N ASN A 407 15.46 1.30 14.91
CA ASN A 407 16.70 2.14 14.93
C ASN A 407 17.48 2.21 16.26
N ALA A 408 17.17 1.40 17.27
CA ALA A 408 17.91 1.39 18.54
C ALA A 408 19.01 0.31 18.66
N MET A 409 19.21 -0.53 17.63
CA MET A 409 20.12 -1.69 17.72
C MET A 409 21.61 -1.35 17.52
N GLN A 410 21.95 -0.17 16.98
CA GLN A 410 23.35 0.19 16.73
C GLN A 410 24.13 0.71 17.96
N SER A 411 23.46 1.18 19.02
CA SER A 411 24.17 1.69 20.21
C SER A 411 24.62 0.57 21.16
N CYS A 412 23.90 -0.55 21.21
CA CYS A 412 24.22 -1.67 22.10
C CYS A 412 25.36 -2.55 21.54
N LEU A 413 25.41 -2.72 20.21
CA LEU A 413 26.45 -3.50 19.51
C LEU A 413 27.87 -2.87 19.60
N MET A 414 27.98 -1.55 19.81
CA MET A 414 29.27 -0.89 19.98
C MET A 414 29.86 -1.07 21.39
N LYS A 415 29.05 -1.28 22.43
CA LYS A 415 29.53 -1.47 23.81
C LYS A 415 29.94 -2.90 24.16
N GLN A 416 29.50 -3.90 23.40
CA GLN A 416 29.96 -5.30 23.58
C GLN A 416 31.24 -5.62 22.81
N ARG A 417 31.63 -4.80 21.81
CA ARG A 417 32.82 -5.02 21.00
C ARG A 417 34.15 -4.68 21.68
N GLU A 418 34.14 -3.97 22.79
CA GLU A 418 35.36 -3.63 23.55
C GLU A 418 35.71 -4.62 24.68
N ARG A 419 34.89 -5.65 24.94
CA ARG A 419 35.15 -6.63 26.01
C ARG A 419 35.58 -8.03 25.55
N LEU A 420 35.67 -8.29 24.24
CA LEU A 420 36.01 -9.61 23.68
C LEU A 420 37.29 -9.62 22.82
N ALA A 421 38.15 -8.61 22.95
CA ALA A 421 39.51 -8.67 22.43
C ALA A 421 40.44 -9.27 23.50
N MET A 422 40.43 -10.59 23.66
CA MET A 422 41.63 -11.42 23.90
C MET A 422 41.25 -12.90 24.03
N THR A 423 42.08 -13.72 23.39
CA THR A 423 42.32 -15.17 23.54
C THR A 423 41.38 -16.21 22.89
N LEU A 424 41.91 -16.77 21.78
CA LEU A 424 41.93 -18.19 21.32
C LEU A 424 40.58 -18.86 20.99
N VAL A 425 40.23 -19.02 19.69
CA VAL A 425 40.55 -20.16 18.81
C VAL A 425 40.18 -21.51 19.42
N ASP A 426 38.93 -21.92 19.20
CA ASP A 426 38.60 -23.27 18.73
C ASP A 426 37.31 -23.22 17.91
N LYS A 427 37.24 -24.03 16.84
CA LYS A 427 36.15 -24.03 15.85
C LYS A 427 34.89 -24.66 16.45
N GLU A 428 33.87 -23.86 16.79
CA GLU A 428 32.48 -24.35 16.89
C GLU A 428 31.48 -23.31 16.35
N MET A 429 30.50 -23.78 15.59
CA MET A 429 29.46 -22.96 14.95
C MET A 429 28.55 -22.30 15.99
N GLU A 430 28.41 -20.97 15.90
CA GLU A 430 27.45 -20.17 16.67
C GLU A 430 26.10 -20.05 15.93
N PHE A 431 24.99 -20.24 16.64
CA PHE A 431 23.63 -19.92 16.17
C PHE A 431 23.17 -18.57 16.76
N TYR A 432 22.52 -17.72 15.95
CA TYR A 432 22.07 -16.37 16.36
C TYR A 432 20.53 -16.22 16.33
N ILE A 433 19.93 -15.87 17.47
CA ILE A 433 18.50 -15.48 17.57
C ILE A 433 18.31 -14.08 16.98
N HIS A 434 17.47 -13.93 15.95
CA HIS A 434 17.30 -12.64 15.25
C HIS A 434 15.96 -11.90 15.49
N SER A 435 14.92 -12.50 16.08
CA SER A 435 13.70 -11.74 16.43
C SER A 435 12.71 -12.48 17.34
N LEU A 436 12.23 -11.82 18.41
CA LEU A 436 11.01 -12.15 19.16
C LEU A 436 9.86 -11.26 18.67
N THR A 437 8.70 -11.84 18.33
CA THR A 437 7.50 -11.07 17.94
C THR A 437 6.32 -11.36 18.87
N ARG A 438 5.84 -10.29 19.53
CA ARG A 438 4.55 -10.08 20.24
C ARG A 438 4.25 -10.95 21.47
N VAL A 439 3.99 -10.28 22.60
CA VAL A 439 3.48 -10.87 23.86
C VAL A 439 2.01 -10.45 23.99
N ASP A 440 1.08 -11.41 23.96
CA ASP A 440 -0.35 -11.15 24.22
C ASP A 440 -0.71 -11.59 25.66
N TYR A 441 -1.18 -10.62 26.46
CA TYR A 441 -1.57 -10.75 27.86
C TYR A 441 -3.00 -11.27 28.02
N LEU A 442 -3.18 -12.31 28.84
CA LEU A 442 -4.48 -12.72 29.36
C LEU A 442 -4.37 -12.90 30.87
N SER A 443 -4.90 -11.93 31.62
CA SER A 443 -5.00 -12.00 33.07
C SER A 443 -6.12 -12.98 33.46
N ASN A 444 -5.77 -14.21 33.87
CA ASN A 444 -6.54 -14.92 34.92
C ASN A 444 -6.05 -16.30 35.41
N GLN A 445 -4.84 -16.79 35.10
CA GLN A 445 -4.36 -18.06 35.69
C GLN A 445 -2.89 -18.00 36.10
N ARG A 446 -2.59 -18.44 37.33
CA ARG A 446 -1.25 -18.46 37.95
C ARG A 446 -0.42 -19.63 37.37
N MET A 447 0.50 -19.33 36.43
CA MET A 447 1.43 -20.29 35.80
C MET A 447 2.72 -19.57 35.33
N SER A 448 3.87 -20.26 35.36
CA SER A 448 5.15 -19.77 34.79
C SER A 448 5.40 -20.36 33.39
N VAL A 449 5.68 -19.51 32.39
CA VAL A 449 5.69 -19.90 30.97
C VAL A 449 6.75 -19.15 30.14
N VAL A 450 7.43 -19.79 29.17
CA VAL A 450 8.50 -19.19 28.33
C VAL A 450 8.35 -19.52 26.84
N PHE A 451 8.65 -18.55 25.95
CA PHE A 451 8.55 -18.63 24.49
C PHE A 451 9.89 -18.31 23.78
N CYS A 452 10.25 -19.08 22.74
CA CYS A 452 11.38 -18.79 21.85
C CYS A 452 11.12 -19.24 20.40
N THR A 453 11.62 -18.48 19.41
CA THR A 453 11.72 -18.86 17.99
C THR A 453 13.19 -19.10 17.61
N LEU A 454 13.47 -20.19 16.88
CA LEU A 454 14.82 -20.70 16.59
C LEU A 454 15.01 -20.88 15.08
N ASP A 455 16.23 -20.72 14.57
CA ASP A 455 16.60 -21.10 13.20
C ASP A 455 17.30 -22.48 13.21
N LEU A 456 16.87 -23.41 12.36
CA LEU A 456 17.45 -24.74 12.21
C LEU A 456 18.63 -24.71 11.19
N MET A 457 19.59 -25.64 11.27
CA MET A 457 20.63 -25.80 10.23
C MET A 457 20.26 -26.95 9.27
N PRO A 458 20.62 -26.86 7.97
CA PRO A 458 20.26 -27.87 6.98
C PRO A 458 21.19 -29.10 7.11
N SER A 459 20.98 -29.93 8.12
CA SER A 459 21.39 -31.35 8.20
C SER A 459 21.28 -31.87 9.64
N ILE A 460 20.15 -32.48 10.03
CA ILE A 460 20.07 -33.55 11.07
C ILE A 460 18.69 -34.21 10.95
N SER A 461 18.67 -35.54 10.81
CA SER A 461 17.49 -36.39 11.01
C SER A 461 17.33 -36.69 12.51
N LEU A 462 16.15 -36.45 13.09
CA LEU A 462 15.88 -36.60 14.53
C LEU A 462 15.64 -38.06 14.99
N SER A 463 15.99 -39.08 14.21
CA SER A 463 15.56 -40.46 14.49
C SER A 463 16.35 -41.28 15.53
N PRO A 464 17.52 -40.86 16.10
CA PRO A 464 18.09 -41.65 17.19
C PRO A 464 18.78 -40.83 18.30
N PHE A 465 18.08 -39.99 19.08
CA PHE A 465 18.72 -39.24 20.19
C PHE A 465 17.89 -39.17 21.48
N PHE A 466 17.22 -40.26 21.85
CA PHE A 466 16.58 -40.42 23.17
C PHE A 466 17.26 -41.52 23.98
N LYS A 467 18.36 -41.21 24.67
CA LYS A 467 18.83 -41.96 25.85
C LYS A 467 19.28 -40.99 26.94
N GLU A 468 18.79 -41.23 28.15
CA GLU A 468 18.95 -40.40 29.36
C GLU A 468 20.42 -40.20 29.77
N PRO A 469 20.83 -38.99 30.23
CA PRO A 469 22.14 -38.80 30.82
C PRO A 469 22.14 -39.05 32.35
N GLN A 470 23.06 -39.90 32.81
CA GLN A 470 23.37 -40.07 34.23
C GLN A 470 24.33 -38.96 34.71
N PHE A 471 23.96 -38.23 35.76
CA PHE A 471 24.83 -37.22 36.38
C PHE A 471 25.80 -37.84 37.38
N LYS A 472 27.11 -37.52 37.26
CA LYS A 472 28.13 -37.70 38.31
C LYS A 472 28.71 -36.33 38.67
N LEU A 473 28.59 -35.96 39.94
CA LEU A 473 29.24 -34.77 40.52
C LEU A 473 30.72 -35.03 40.80
N CYS A 474 31.60 -34.07 40.48
CA CYS A 474 32.85 -33.83 41.21
C CYS A 474 33.36 -32.37 41.04
N CYS A 475 33.73 -31.76 42.16
CA CYS A 475 34.34 -30.43 42.29
C CYS A 475 35.84 -30.40 41.87
N PRO A 476 36.46 -29.21 41.70
CA PRO A 476 37.73 -29.05 40.96
C PRO A 476 38.93 -28.67 41.85
N THR A 477 40.15 -29.06 41.45
CA THR A 477 41.38 -28.26 41.61
C THR A 477 42.49 -28.66 40.62
N PRO A 478 43.46 -27.75 40.29
CA PRO A 478 44.22 -27.78 39.03
C PRO A 478 45.76 -27.89 39.19
N SER A 479 46.42 -28.59 38.25
CA SER A 479 47.86 -28.52 37.89
C SER A 479 48.15 -29.67 36.91
N GLN A 480 48.96 -29.65 35.85
CA GLN A 480 50.07 -28.81 35.40
C GLN A 480 50.55 -29.35 34.02
N CYS A 481 51.23 -28.49 33.23
CA CYS A 481 52.27 -28.80 32.23
C CYS A 481 51.92 -29.27 30.79
N LEU A 482 52.22 -28.37 29.83
CA LEU A 482 52.75 -28.59 28.46
C LEU A 482 54.24 -29.07 28.53
N PRO A 483 55.01 -29.38 27.43
CA PRO A 483 54.77 -29.10 25.99
C PRO A 483 55.28 -30.14 24.93
N SER A 484 54.97 -29.83 23.66
CA SER A 484 55.84 -29.87 22.46
C SER A 484 55.91 -31.10 21.53
N LEU A 485 55.78 -30.80 20.21
CA LEU A 485 56.56 -31.26 19.03
C LEU A 485 55.73 -31.76 17.83
N ASP A 486 55.66 -30.90 16.80
CA ASP A 486 55.62 -31.22 15.37
C ASP A 486 57.11 -31.28 14.85
N PRO A 487 57.47 -31.66 13.59
CA PRO A 487 56.66 -31.89 12.38
C PRO A 487 57.10 -33.08 11.46
N GLY A 488 56.32 -33.37 10.39
CA GLY A 488 56.94 -33.52 9.05
C GLY A 488 56.63 -34.73 8.12
N ILE A 489 56.11 -34.38 6.93
CA ILE A 489 56.49 -34.77 5.54
C ILE A 489 56.02 -36.11 4.89
N VAL A 490 55.36 -35.97 3.71
CA VAL A 490 55.66 -36.55 2.36
C VAL A 490 54.43 -37.14 1.62
N VAL A 491 54.17 -36.58 0.43
CA VAL A 491 53.45 -37.10 -0.76
C VAL A 491 54.49 -36.93 -1.92
N PRO A 492 54.59 -37.72 -3.03
CA PRO A 492 53.47 -37.99 -3.96
C PRO A 492 53.51 -39.20 -4.94
N SER A 493 52.42 -39.27 -5.72
CA SER A 493 52.29 -39.65 -7.14
C SER A 493 52.05 -41.12 -7.52
N SER A 494 50.94 -41.40 -8.24
CA SER A 494 51.00 -41.69 -9.69
C SER A 494 49.63 -41.89 -10.40
N ARG A 495 49.61 -41.46 -11.68
CA ARG A 495 48.86 -41.92 -12.89
C ARG A 495 47.44 -41.40 -13.24
N LEU A 496 47.44 -40.64 -14.34
CA LEU A 496 46.43 -40.46 -15.41
C LEU A 496 47.03 -41.07 -16.72
N PRO A 497 46.40 -41.02 -17.92
CA PRO A 497 44.98 -41.17 -18.35
C PRO A 497 44.80 -41.99 -19.67
N LYS A 498 43.55 -42.13 -20.15
CA LYS A 498 43.04 -42.13 -21.56
C LYS A 498 41.56 -42.60 -21.50
N GLY A 499 40.51 -42.00 -22.06
CA GLY A 499 40.26 -40.93 -23.03
C GLY A 499 39.16 -41.41 -23.98
N LEU A 500 38.02 -40.71 -24.14
CA LEU A 500 37.22 -40.68 -25.38
C LEU A 500 36.13 -39.57 -25.38
N LYS A 501 35.76 -39.15 -26.60
CA LYS A 501 35.20 -37.86 -27.02
C LYS A 501 33.67 -37.72 -26.93
N LEU A 502 33.28 -36.45 -26.71
CA LEU A 502 32.10 -35.69 -27.17
C LEU A 502 31.05 -36.36 -28.09
N ARG A 503 29.78 -36.19 -27.70
CA ARG A 503 28.76 -35.56 -28.54
C ARG A 503 27.89 -34.64 -27.69
#